data_AF-A0A257YH68-F1
#
_entry.id   AF-A0A257YH68-F1
#
_cell.length_a   1.000
_cell.length_b   1.000
_cell.length_c   1.000
_cell.angle_alpha   90.00
_cell.angle_beta   90.00
_cell.angle_gamma   90.00
#
_symmetry.space_group_name_H-M   'P 1'
#
loop_
_entity.id
_entity.type
_entity.pdbx_description
1 polymer ?
#
loop_
_entity_poly.entity_id
_entity_poly.type
_entity_poly.pdbx_seq_one_letter_code
_entity_poly.pdbx_strand_id
1 'polypeptide(L)' 'HKCQACGAGLVRRPSAKKKGAFWWSCSAYPGCKQTYFDNKGQPDFSKGERA' A
#
# COMPACT_ATOMS: atom_id res chain seq x y z
N HIS A 1 -5.50 -4.60 6.74
CA HIS A 1 -5.14 -5.38 5.54
C HIS A 1 -3.74 -5.94 5.69
N LYS A 2 -3.47 -7.16 5.22
CA LYS A 2 -2.14 -7.79 5.29
C LYS A 2 -1.39 -7.60 3.97
N CYS A 3 -0.09 -7.32 4.03
CA CYS A 3 0.78 -7.22 2.87
C CYS A 3 1.01 -8.61 2.28
N GLN A 4 0.83 -8.79 0.97
CA GLN A 4 1.08 -10.08 0.32
C GLN A 4 2.57 -10.43 0.22
N ALA A 5 3.47 -9.44 0.31
CA ALA A 5 4.91 -9.68 0.22
C ALA A 5 5.52 -10.22 1.53
N CYS A 6 4.97 -9.85 2.70
CA CYS A 6 5.57 -10.21 3.99
C CYS A 6 4.57 -10.60 5.08
N GLY A 7 3.27 -10.59 4.79
CA GLY A 7 2.21 -10.88 5.77
C GLY A 7 1.98 -9.79 6.82
N ALA A 8 2.81 -8.75 6.87
CA ALA A 8 2.70 -7.67 7.85
C ALA A 8 1.49 -6.75 7.61
N GLY A 9 1.13 -5.95 8.61
CA GLY A 9 0.04 -4.98 8.49
C GLY A 9 0.33 -3.89 7.45
N LEU A 10 -0.70 -3.54 6.67
CA LEU A 10 -0.70 -2.37 5.80
C LEU A 10 -1.29 -1.16 6.51
N VAL A 11 -0.64 -0.01 6.35
CA VAL A 11 -1.00 1.27 6.94
C VAL A 11 -1.49 2.20 5.84
N ARG A 12 -2.72 2.69 5.95
CA ARG A 12 -3.31 3.66 5.02
C ARG A 12 -2.71 5.04 5.27
N ARG A 13 -2.21 5.67 4.22
CA ARG A 13 -1.63 7.02 4.23
C ARG A 13 -2.27 7.85 3.12
N PRO A 14 -2.52 9.14 3.34
CA PRO A 14 -2.97 10.03 2.27
C PRO A 14 -1.81 10.27 1.28
N SER A 15 -2.14 10.38 0.00
CA SER A 15 -1.18 10.72 -1.05
C SER A 15 -1.05 12.25 -1.15
N ALA A 16 0.17 12.76 -1.01
CA ALA A 16 0.43 14.19 -1.21
C ALA A 16 0.24 14.63 -2.68
N LYS A 17 0.31 13.68 -3.64
CA LYS A 17 0.24 13.97 -5.07
C LYS A 17 -1.18 14.14 -5.60
N LYS A 18 -2.19 13.60 -4.92
CA LYS A 18 -3.58 13.64 -5.39
C LYS A 18 -4.50 13.79 -4.18
N LYS A 19 -5.14 14.97 -4.07
CA LYS A 19 -6.14 15.25 -3.03
C LYS A 19 -7.25 14.20 -3.09
N GLY A 20 -7.50 13.53 -1.96
CA GLY A 20 -8.49 12.46 -1.85
C GLY A 20 -7.99 11.07 -2.25
N ALA A 21 -6.76 10.93 -2.75
CA ALA A 21 -6.15 9.62 -2.98
C ALA A 21 -5.44 9.13 -1.72
N PHE A 22 -5.62 7.85 -1.41
CA PHE A 22 -4.92 7.17 -0.34
C PHE A 22 -4.04 6.08 -0.95
N TRP A 23 -3.05 5.65 -0.18
CA TRP A 23 -2.19 4.54 -0.52
C TRP A 23 -1.87 3.77 0.76
N TRP A 24 -1.58 2.50 0.60
CA TRP A 24 -1.28 1.59 1.68
C TRP A 24 0.21 1.29 1.66
N SER A 25 0.88 1.61 2.75
CA SER A 25 2.30 1.30 2.98
C SER A 25 2.43 0.05 3.84
N CYS A 26 3.44 -0.78 3.61
CA CYS A 26 3.74 -1.85 4.55
C CYS A 26 4.31 -1.28 5.87
N SER A 27 3.78 -1.76 7.00
CA SER A 27 4.25 -1.39 8.34
C SER A 27 5.62 -1.99 8.68
N ALA A 28 6.08 -2.99 7.92
CA ALA A 28 7.35 -3.68 8.15
C ALA A 28 8.55 -3.01 7.46
N TYR A 29 8.45 -1.73 7.09
CA TYR A 29 9.59 -0.95 6.60
C TYR A 29 10.69 -0.86 7.68
N PRO A 30 11.98 -1.09 7.39
CA PRO A 30 12.62 -1.19 6.07
C PRO A 30 12.62 -2.58 5.40
N GLY A 31 12.20 -3.65 6.10
CA GLY A 31 12.20 -5.02 5.59
C GLY A 31 11.16 -5.30 4.49
N CYS A 32 10.10 -4.50 4.41
CA CYS A 32 9.13 -4.55 3.32
C CYS A 32 8.78 -3.12 2.87
N LYS A 33 9.22 -2.75 1.67
CA LYS A 33 8.97 -1.44 1.05
C LYS A 33 7.76 -1.44 0.11
N GLN A 34 6.91 -2.48 0.19
CA GLN A 34 5.75 -2.57 -0.68
C GLN A 34 4.73 -1.48 -0.37
N THR A 35 4.23 -0.88 -1.44
CA THR A 35 3.16 0.11 -1.40
C THR A 35 2.07 -0.30 -2.36
N TYR A 36 0.83 -0.10 -1.96
CA TYR A 36 -0.36 -0.44 -2.74
C TYR A 36 -1.22 0.80 -2.87
N PHE A 37 -1.89 0.97 -4.00
CA PHE A 37 -2.84 2.07 -4.15
C PHE A 37 -4.14 1.73 -3.41
N ASP A 38 -4.81 2.74 -2.87
CA ASP A 38 -6.18 2.56 -2.39
C ASP A 38 -7.12 2.46 -3.60
N ASN A 39 -7.81 1.33 -3.72
CA ASN A 39 -8.82 1.07 -4.73
C ASN A 39 -10.15 0.78 -4.01
N LYS A 40 -11.06 1.76 -4.01
CA LYS A 40 -12.37 1.71 -3.33
C LYS A 40 -12.28 1.31 -1.85
N GLY A 41 -11.29 1.83 -1.11
CA GLY A 41 -11.10 1.55 0.31
C GLY A 41 -10.38 0.23 0.63
N GLN A 42 -9.90 -0.49 -0.40
CA GLN A 42 -9.07 -1.68 -0.24
C GLN A 42 -7.70 -1.46 -0.91
N PRO A 43 -6.61 -1.98 -0.33
CA PRO A 43 -5.32 -1.99 -1.01
C PRO A 43 -5.39 -2.84 -2.28
N ASP A 44 -5.03 -2.23 -3.41
CA ASP A 44 -4.89 -2.93 -4.67
C ASP A 44 -3.60 -3.74 -4.67
N PHE A 45 -3.71 -5.03 -4.35
CA PHE A 45 -2.59 -5.97 -4.38
C PHE A 45 -2.17 -6.37 -5.80
N SER A 46 -3.04 -6.08 -6.79
CA SER A 46 -2.89 -6.49 -8.18
C SER A 46 -1.82 -5.72 -8.95
N LYS A 47 -1.34 -4.58 -8.43
CA LYS A 47 -0.31 -3.76 -9.09
C LYS A 47 0.90 -3.47 -8.19
N GLY A 48 1.46 -4.54 -7.62
CA GLY A 48 2.79 -4.52 -7.00
C GLY A 48 3.95 -4.56 -8.00
N GLU A 49 3.70 -4.39 -9.30
CA GLU A 49 4.71 -4.41 -10.33
C GLU A 49 4.56 -3.17 -11.21
N ARG A 50 5.49 -2.22 -11.07
CA ARG A 50 5.87 -1.39 -12.20
C ARG A 50 6.83 -2.25 -13.01
N ALA A 51 6.34 -2.86 -14.09
CA ALA A 51 7.15 -3.03 -15.28
C ALA A 51 7.33 -1.65 -15.92
#